data_AF-A0A7V1LHA3-F1
#
_entry.id   AF-A0A7V1LHA3-F1
#
_cell.length_a   1.000
_cell.length_b   1.000
_cell.length_c   1.000
_cell.angle_alpha   90.00
_cell.angle_beta   90.00
_cell.angle_gamma   90.00
#
_symmetry.space_group_name_H-M   'P 1'
#
loop_
_entity.id
_entity.type
_entity.pdbx_description
1 polymer ?
#
loop_
_entity_poly.entity_id
_entity_poly.type
_entity_poly.pdbx_seq_one_letter_code
_entity_poly.pdbx_strand_id
1 'polypeptide(L)' 'MHKIVISDTSTLILFHKIESLDLLQKVYGELITTPEIAEEFGEKLPVWIKLQSV' A
#
# COMPACT_ATOMS: atom_id res chain seq x y z
N MET A 1 16.79 -4.21 -8.47
CA MET A 1 15.41 -3.74 -8.73
C MET A 1 14.47 -4.68 -8.00
N HIS A 2 13.73 -4.20 -7.01
CA HIS A 2 12.68 -5.00 -6.38
C HIS A 2 11.59 -5.24 -7.42
N LYS A 3 11.25 -6.51 -7.68
CA LYS A 3 10.27 -6.86 -8.71
C LYS A 3 8.83 -6.62 -8.24
N ILE A 4 8.59 -6.71 -6.94
CA ILE A 4 7.28 -6.63 -6.29
C ILE A 4 7.52 -6.10 -4.87
N VAL A 5 6.77 -5.09 -4.43
CA VAL A 5 6.76 -4.61 -3.04
C VAL A 5 5.37 -4.90 -2.48
N ILE A 6 5.31 -5.71 -1.42
CA ILE A 6 4.06 -6.07 -0.73
C ILE A 6 4.03 -5.32 0.59
N SER A 7 3.05 -4.46 0.80
CA SER A 7 2.86 -3.74 2.08
C SER A 7 1.97 -4.52 3.03
N ASP A 8 2.28 -4.48 4.32
CA ASP A 8 1.37 -4.88 5.39
C ASP A 8 0.42 -3.74 5.80
N THR A 9 -0.59 -4.06 6.61
CA THR A 9 -1.59 -3.11 7.12
C THR A 9 -0.95 -1.99 7.95
N SER A 10 -0.01 -2.31 8.84
CA SER A 10 0.63 -1.33 9.72
C SER A 10 1.44 -0.30 8.94
N THR A 11 2.08 -0.69 7.83
CA THR A 11 2.76 0.22 6.91
C THR A 11 1.75 1.21 6.30
N LEU A 12 0.63 0.72 5.76
CA LEU A 12 -0.39 1.59 5.16
C LEU A 12 -1.00 2.55 6.20
N ILE A 13 -1.31 2.06 7.41
CA ILE A 13 -1.82 2.88 8.52
C ILE A 13 -0.82 3.98 8.90
N LEU A 14 0.46 3.64 9.05
CA LEU A 14 1.49 4.60 9.45
C LEU A 14 1.61 5.73 8.43
N PHE A 15 1.77 5.39 7.15
CA PHE A 15 1.93 6.38 6.08
C PHE A 15 0.67 7.21 5.84
N HIS A 16 -0.51 6.63 6.07
CA HIS A 16 -1.76 7.37 6.05
C HIS A 16 -1.83 8.39 7.19
N LYS A 17 -1.49 7.99 8.42
CA LYS A 17 -1.52 8.88 9.61
C LYS A 17 -0.59 10.09 9.52
N ILE A 18 0.50 9.97 8.76
CA ILE A 18 1.44 11.08 8.50
C ILE A 18 1.19 11.76 7.15
N GLU A 19 0.05 11.49 6.51
CA GLU A 19 -0.36 12.07 5.22
C GLU A 19 0.71 11.92 4.12
N SER A 20 1.49 10.84 4.14
CA SER A 20 2.67 10.64 3.27
C SER A 20 2.60 9.36 2.42
N LEU A 21 1.40 8.85 2.12
CA LEU A 21 1.24 7.69 1.22
C LEU A 21 1.89 7.91 -0.16
N ASP A 22 1.97 9.16 -0.63
CA ASP A 22 2.63 9.53 -1.88
C ASP A 22 4.14 9.23 -1.89
N LEU A 23 4.78 9.16 -0.71
CA LEU A 23 6.20 8.80 -0.62
C LEU A 23 6.42 7.36 -1.09
N LEU A 24 5.52 6.44 -0.75
CA LEU A 24 5.58 5.05 -1.21
C LEU A 24 5.49 5.00 -2.74
N GLN A 25 4.62 5.82 -3.35
CA GLN A 25 4.52 5.95 -4.81
C GLN A 25 5.81 6.51 -5.43
N LYS A 26 6.42 7.53 -4.81
CA LYS A 26 7.67 8.13 -5.33
C LYS A 26 8.85 7.16 -5.28
N VAL A 27 8.91 6.31 -4.26
CA VAL A 27 10.01 5.36 -4.07
C VAL A 27 9.84 4.10 -4.93
N TYR A 28 8.61 3.59 -5.04
CA TYR A 28 8.35 2.29 -5.67
C TYR A 28 7.59 2.37 -7.00
N GLY A 29 6.97 3.50 -7.32
CA GLY A 29 6.10 3.69 -8.49
C GLY A 29 4.71 3.08 -8.29
N GLU A 30 4.68 1.80 -7.95
CA GLU A 30 3.49 1.03 -7.61
C GLU A 30 3.71 0.20 -6.34
N LEU A 31 2.61 -0.16 -5.69
CA LEU A 31 2.63 -0.99 -4.48
C LEU A 31 1.58 -2.08 -4.61
N ILE A 32 1.92 -3.30 -4.22
CA ILE A 32 0.99 -4.42 -4.21
C ILE A 32 0.58 -4.68 -2.77
N THR A 33 -0.68 -4.98 -2.53
CA THR A 33 -1.20 -5.43 -1.24
C THR A 33 -2.27 -6.50 -1.46
N THR A 34 -2.70 -7.18 -0.41
CA THR A 34 -3.74 -8.22 -0.51
C THR A 34 -5.12 -7.65 -0.16
N PRO A 35 -6.21 -8.30 -0.60
CA PRO A 35 -7.57 -7.88 -0.21
C PRO A 35 -7.79 -7.86 1.30
N GLU A 36 -7.19 -8.79 2.05
CA GLU A 36 -7.32 -8.88 3.50
C GLU A 36 -6.68 -7.66 4.19
N ILE A 37 -5.51 -7.24 3.71
CA ILE A 37 -4.83 -6.03 4.21
C ILE A 37 -5.64 -4.77 3.86
N ALA A 38 -6.23 -4.72 2.67
CA ALA A 38 -7.08 -3.60 2.26
C ALA A 38 -8.35 -3.49 3.13
N GLU A 39 -8.93 -4.62 3.52
CA GLU A 39 -10.05 -4.69 4.45
C GLU A 39 -9.63 -4.25 5.86
N GLU A 40 -8.49 -4.74 6.37
CA GLU A 40 -7.97 -4.36 7.69
C GLU A 40 -7.60 -2.87 7.77
N PHE A 41 -7.08 -2.30 6.68
CA PHE A 41 -6.78 -0.88 6.58
C PHE A 41 -8.04 -0.01 6.74
N GLY A 42 -9.19 -0.50 6.26
CA GLY A 42 -10.50 0.13 6.46
C GLY A 42 -10.74 1.45 5.72
N GLU A 43 -9.75 1.91 4.93
CA GLU A 43 -9.79 3.17 4.20
C GLU A 43 -9.59 3.00 2.68
N LYS A 44 -9.91 4.04 1.92
CA LYS A 44 -9.76 4.00 0.45
C LYS A 44 -8.28 4.01 0.07
N LEU A 45 -7.86 2.94 -0.61
CA LEU A 45 -6.53 2.87 -1.21
C LEU A 45 -6.46 3.72 -2.49
N PRO A 46 -5.37 4.46 -2.72
CA PRO A 46 -5.09 5.11 -3.99
C PRO A 46 -5.00 4.13 -5.17
N VAL A 47 -5.29 4.62 -6.39
CA VAL A 47 -5.32 3.81 -7.63
C VAL A 47 -3.99 3.16 -8.03
N TRP A 48 -2.88 3.66 -7.49
CA TRP A 48 -1.52 3.16 -7.71
C TRP A 48 -1.17 1.99 -6.77
N ILE A 49 -2.00 1.72 -5.76
CA ILE A 49 -1.92 0.50 -4.94
C ILE A 49 -2.78 -0.58 -5.62
N LYS A 50 -2.17 -1.73 -5.93
CA LYS A 50 -2.82 -2.86 -6.60
C LYS A 50 -3.15 -3.95 -5.59
N LEU A 51 -4.37 -4.47 -5.69
CA LEU A 51 -4.76 -5.66 -4.97
C LEU A 51 -4.35 -6.90 -5.75
N GLN A 52 -3.61 -7.80 -5.11
CA GLN A 52 -3.25 -9.09 -5.65
C GLN A 52 -3.44 -10.14 -4.57
N SER A 53 -4.28 -11.14 -4.84
CA SER A 53 -4.36 -12.34 -4.02
C SER A 53 -3.10 -13.19 -4.26
N VAL A 54 -2.55 -13.72 -3.17
CA VAL A 54 -1.40 -14.63 -3.16
C VAL A 54 -1.82 -16.09 -3.08
#